data_AF-A0A2R6JPQ7-F1
#
_entry.id   AF-A0A2R6JPQ7-F1
#
_cell.length_a   1.000
_cell.length_b   1.000
_cell.length_c   1.000
_cell.angle_alpha   90.00
_cell.angle_beta   90.00
_cell.angle_gamma   90.00
#
_symmetry.space_group_name_H-M   'P 1'
#
loop_
_entity.id
_entity.type
_entity.pdbx_description
1 polymer ?
#
loop_
_entity_poly.entity_id
_entity_poly.type
_entity_poly.pdbx_seq_one_letter_code
_entity_poly.pdbx_strand_id
1 'polypeptide(L)'
;MEKTPQGTSVGVDDPYEVVERCDHLTDDGRCRYAAEHGHHDPEFARQRRADDLRCPVVAPGGEAGEDRDDPQADGWDWRDCPQFRARQHSRECVRCGLEERRLAHDDERPLLEEHHLEYRDDDRKETAHEITVYLCRWCHAKIHDSWARVDDDANPDPEALAEREARRSREREEAGFESAAERYDD
;
A
#
# COMPACT_ATOMS: atom_id res chain seq x y z
N MET A 1 -13.50 -11.21 -9.77
CA MET A 1 -12.84 -10.93 -8.48
C MET A 1 -12.00 -12.13 -8.12
N GLU A 2 -10.70 -11.91 -7.99
CA GLU A 2 -9.74 -12.83 -7.40
C GLU A 2 -10.21 -13.23 -5.99
N LYS A 3 -9.74 -14.38 -5.50
CA LYS A 3 -10.06 -14.89 -4.17
C LYS A 3 -8.79 -15.24 -3.40
N THR A 4 -8.80 -14.93 -2.11
CA THR A 4 -7.79 -15.41 -1.17
C THR A 4 -7.70 -16.95 -1.18
N PRO A 5 -6.62 -17.53 -0.64
CA PRO A 5 -6.53 -18.99 -0.44
C PRO A 5 -7.70 -19.57 0.38
N GLN A 6 -8.30 -18.75 1.24
CA GLN A 6 -9.46 -19.12 2.08
C GLN A 6 -10.80 -18.94 1.35
N GLY A 7 -10.79 -18.50 0.08
CA GLY A 7 -11.97 -18.40 -0.77
C GLY A 7 -12.76 -17.08 -0.63
N THR A 8 -12.27 -16.12 0.16
CA THR A 8 -12.87 -14.79 0.30
C THR A 8 -12.45 -13.88 -0.86
N SER A 9 -13.34 -12.99 -1.28
CA SER A 9 -13.05 -11.96 -2.29
C SER A 9 -11.93 -11.03 -1.81
N VAL A 10 -10.98 -10.70 -2.70
CA VAL A 10 -10.01 -9.61 -2.51
C VAL A 10 -10.45 -8.31 -3.18
N GLY A 11 -11.62 -8.29 -3.83
CA GLY A 11 -12.22 -7.07 -4.37
C GLY A 11 -11.58 -6.47 -5.61
N VAL A 12 -10.66 -7.18 -6.29
CA VAL A 12 -10.06 -6.78 -7.59
C VAL A 12 -10.12 -7.95 -8.59
N ASP A 13 -10.07 -7.64 -9.88
CA ASP A 13 -9.81 -8.66 -10.91
C ASP A 13 -8.31 -8.83 -11.15
N ASP A 14 -7.55 -7.75 -10.99
CA ASP A 14 -6.10 -7.74 -11.16
C ASP A 14 -5.42 -6.96 -10.02
N PRO A 15 -4.59 -7.60 -9.18
CA PRO A 15 -4.01 -6.94 -8.02
C PRO A 15 -2.92 -5.92 -8.36
N TYR A 16 -2.36 -5.95 -9.57
CA TYR A 16 -1.29 -5.02 -9.97
C TYR A 16 -1.84 -3.69 -10.48
N GLU A 17 -3.13 -3.61 -10.83
CA GLU A 17 -3.77 -2.35 -11.30
C GLU A 17 -3.83 -1.27 -10.21
N VAL A 18 -3.74 -1.66 -8.94
CA VAL A 18 -3.74 -0.73 -7.79
C VAL A 18 -2.32 -0.50 -7.22
N VAL A 19 -1.29 -0.99 -7.89
CA VAL A 19 0.10 -0.80 -7.49
C VAL A 19 0.59 0.54 -8.02
N GLU A 20 0.97 1.43 -7.09
CA GLU A 20 1.66 2.67 -7.44
C GLU A 20 3.17 2.43 -7.63
N ARG A 21 3.77 1.62 -6.74
CA ARG A 21 5.23 1.45 -6.68
C ARG A 21 5.64 0.17 -5.96
N CYS A 22 6.78 -0.37 -6.37
CA CYS A 22 7.47 -1.44 -5.64
C CYS A 22 8.21 -0.92 -4.39
N ASP A 23 8.09 -1.63 -3.27
CA ASP A 23 8.75 -1.31 -1.97
C ASP A 23 10.28 -1.27 -2.07
N HIS A 24 10.83 -1.97 -3.05
CA HIS A 24 12.27 -2.07 -3.29
C HIS A 24 12.78 -1.04 -4.29
N LEU A 25 11.91 -0.25 -4.92
CA LEU A 25 12.31 0.81 -5.84
C LEU A 25 12.78 2.04 -5.05
N THR A 26 14.03 2.45 -5.24
CA THR A 26 14.57 3.70 -4.72
C THR A 26 14.21 4.87 -5.64
N ASP A 27 14.25 6.10 -5.13
CA ASP A 27 13.82 7.30 -5.87
C ASP A 27 14.68 7.62 -7.09
N ASP A 28 15.91 7.09 -7.11
CA ASP A 28 16.84 7.16 -8.24
C ASP A 28 16.74 5.95 -9.19
N GLY A 29 15.69 5.13 -9.09
CA GLY A 29 15.41 4.05 -10.03
C GLY A 29 16.18 2.75 -9.79
N ARG A 30 16.76 2.55 -8.60
CA ARG A 30 17.54 1.35 -8.25
C ARG A 30 16.73 0.34 -7.43
N CYS A 31 17.15 -0.91 -7.48
CA CYS A 31 16.58 -2.04 -6.78
C CYS A 31 17.28 -2.24 -5.42
N ARG A 32 16.65 -1.78 -4.34
CA ARG A 32 17.11 -1.96 -2.96
C ARG A 32 17.23 -3.44 -2.59
N TYR A 33 16.33 -4.30 -3.08
CA TYR A 33 16.40 -5.74 -2.82
C TYR A 33 17.73 -6.34 -3.28
N ALA A 34 18.15 -6.08 -4.51
CA ALA A 34 19.41 -6.61 -5.03
C ALA A 34 20.64 -6.08 -4.25
N ALA A 35 20.54 -4.86 -3.72
CA ALA A 35 21.60 -4.23 -2.92
C ALA A 35 21.71 -4.85 -1.52
N GLU A 36 20.60 -4.96 -0.80
CA GLU A 36 20.57 -5.29 0.64
C GLU A 36 20.25 -6.77 0.91
N HIS A 37 19.44 -7.39 0.05
CA HIS A 37 18.90 -8.74 0.22
C HIS A 37 19.37 -9.74 -0.82
N GLY A 38 20.31 -9.35 -1.69
CA GLY A 38 20.79 -10.18 -2.79
C GLY A 38 21.44 -11.52 -2.42
N HIS A 39 21.64 -11.81 -1.13
CA HIS A 39 22.06 -13.13 -0.69
C HIS A 39 20.91 -14.16 -0.68
N HIS A 40 19.65 -13.71 -0.65
CA HIS A 40 18.46 -14.56 -0.77
C HIS A 40 18.19 -14.96 -2.23
N ASP A 41 18.58 -14.12 -3.19
CA ASP A 41 18.58 -14.42 -4.62
C ASP A 41 19.86 -13.92 -5.28
N PRO A 42 20.96 -14.70 -5.20
CA PRO A 42 22.27 -14.31 -5.71
C PRO A 42 22.32 -14.12 -7.22
N GLU A 43 21.48 -14.82 -7.97
CA GLU A 43 21.43 -14.71 -9.42
C GLU A 43 20.79 -13.39 -9.85
N PHE A 44 19.61 -13.08 -9.31
CA PHE A 44 18.95 -11.80 -9.53
C PHE A 44 19.86 -10.64 -9.12
N ALA A 45 20.47 -10.72 -7.93
CA ALA A 45 21.35 -9.66 -7.44
C ALA A 45 22.59 -9.48 -8.32
N ARG A 46 23.16 -10.56 -8.87
CA ARG A 46 24.30 -10.48 -9.80
C ARG A 46 23.89 -9.79 -11.10
N GLN A 47 22.74 -10.15 -11.67
CA GLN A 47 22.22 -9.52 -12.89
C GLN A 47 22.01 -8.02 -12.67
N ARG A 48 21.33 -7.65 -11.59
CA ARG A 48 21.08 -6.25 -11.24
C ARG A 48 22.38 -5.49 -10.97
N ARG A 49 23.37 -6.08 -10.30
CA ARG A 49 24.69 -5.44 -10.08
C ARG A 49 25.48 -5.22 -11.36
N ALA A 50 25.33 -6.09 -12.36
CA ALA A 50 25.94 -5.88 -13.68
C ALA A 50 25.33 -4.67 -14.42
N ASP A 51 24.15 -4.24 -13.98
CA ASP A 51 23.37 -3.13 -14.53
C ASP A 51 23.19 -2.00 -13.49
N ASP A 52 24.21 -1.73 -12.68
CA ASP A 52 24.25 -0.65 -11.68
C ASP A 52 23.06 -0.61 -10.71
N LEU A 53 22.53 -1.79 -10.38
CA LEU A 53 21.35 -2.04 -9.55
C LEU A 53 20.06 -1.43 -10.11
N ARG A 54 19.98 -1.12 -11.40
CA ARG A 54 18.78 -0.55 -12.00
C ARG A 54 17.56 -1.46 -11.82
N CYS A 55 16.40 -0.87 -11.54
CA CYS A 55 15.14 -1.60 -11.49
C CYS A 55 14.79 -2.12 -12.90
N PRO A 56 14.44 -3.41 -13.05
CA PRO A 56 14.10 -3.96 -14.37
C PRO A 56 12.72 -3.51 -14.88
N VAL A 57 11.85 -3.03 -14.00
CA VAL A 57 10.47 -2.60 -14.32
C VAL A 57 10.38 -1.08 -14.58
N VAL A 58 11.23 -0.29 -13.93
CA VAL A 58 11.15 1.17 -13.95
C VAL A 58 12.47 1.74 -14.45
N ALA A 59 12.42 2.54 -15.52
CA ALA A 59 13.58 3.25 -16.03
C ALA A 59 14.04 4.36 -15.04
N PRO A 60 15.32 4.76 -15.05
CA PRO A 60 15.80 5.80 -14.16
C PRO A 60 15.04 7.12 -14.36
N GLY A 61 14.32 7.57 -13.33
CA GLY A 61 13.52 8.80 -13.38
C GLY A 61 12.16 8.67 -14.10
N GLY A 62 11.74 7.47 -14.49
CA GLY A 62 10.43 7.18 -15.06
C GLY A 62 9.46 6.51 -14.10
N GLU A 63 8.22 6.29 -14.54
CA GLU A 63 7.22 5.45 -13.88
C GLU A 63 7.24 4.03 -14.47
N ALA A 64 6.54 3.08 -13.87
CA ALA A 64 6.53 1.69 -14.33
C ALA A 64 5.95 1.55 -15.73
N GLY A 65 6.68 0.89 -16.63
CA GLY A 65 6.20 0.55 -17.97
C GLY A 65 5.99 1.74 -18.93
N GLU A 66 6.39 2.97 -18.59
CA GLU A 66 6.14 4.15 -19.44
C GLU A 66 7.22 4.40 -20.51
N ASP A 67 8.42 3.85 -20.35
CA ASP A 67 9.48 3.95 -21.37
C ASP A 67 9.65 2.64 -22.16
N ARG A 68 8.58 2.19 -22.83
CA ARG A 68 8.63 1.04 -23.76
C ARG A 68 9.54 1.26 -24.98
N ASP A 69 9.96 2.50 -25.20
CA ASP A 69 10.89 2.92 -26.24
C ASP A 69 12.32 3.20 -25.71
N ASP A 70 12.59 3.06 -24.40
CA ASP A 70 13.97 3.05 -23.87
C ASP A 70 14.63 1.71 -24.26
N PRO A 71 15.66 1.71 -25.14
CA PRO A 71 16.30 0.47 -25.59
C PRO A 71 17.10 -0.24 -24.48
N GLN A 72 17.21 0.37 -23.30
CA GLN A 72 17.87 -0.20 -22.14
C GLN A 72 16.87 -0.70 -21.09
N ALA A 73 15.56 -0.42 -21.17
CA ALA A 73 14.61 -1.03 -20.24
C ALA A 73 14.53 -2.55 -20.47
N ASP A 74 14.56 -3.36 -19.40
CA ASP A 74 14.43 -4.82 -19.51
C ASP A 74 13.03 -5.25 -20.00
N GLY A 75 12.08 -4.30 -20.09
CA GLY A 75 10.72 -4.52 -20.59
C GLY A 75 9.81 -5.28 -19.61
N TRP A 76 10.23 -5.39 -18.35
CA TRP A 76 9.46 -6.09 -17.32
C TRP A 76 8.28 -5.24 -16.85
N ASP A 77 7.15 -5.90 -16.58
CA ASP A 77 6.08 -5.39 -15.74
C ASP A 77 6.31 -5.86 -14.29
N TRP A 78 5.52 -5.35 -13.34
CA TRP A 78 5.57 -5.75 -11.94
C TRP A 78 5.47 -7.26 -11.74
N ARG A 79 4.65 -7.93 -12.55
CA ARG A 79 4.43 -9.38 -12.53
C ARG A 79 5.66 -10.20 -12.92
N ASP A 80 6.58 -9.62 -13.68
CA ASP A 80 7.76 -10.31 -14.17
C ASP A 80 8.90 -10.30 -13.14
N CYS A 81 8.84 -9.41 -12.17
CA CYS A 81 9.90 -9.25 -11.18
C CYS A 81 9.72 -10.22 -10.00
N PRO A 82 10.53 -11.28 -9.85
CA PRO A 82 10.32 -12.31 -8.82
C PRO A 82 10.50 -11.82 -7.39
N GLN A 83 11.07 -10.62 -7.23
CA GLN A 83 11.30 -9.97 -5.94
C GLN A 83 10.33 -8.79 -5.74
N PHE A 84 9.26 -8.73 -6.53
CA PHE A 84 8.28 -7.67 -6.44
C PHE A 84 7.48 -7.76 -5.14
N ARG A 85 7.31 -6.60 -4.52
CA ARG A 85 6.50 -6.39 -3.34
C ARG A 85 5.96 -4.97 -3.40
N ALA A 86 4.69 -4.80 -3.11
CA ALA A 86 4.07 -3.49 -3.06
C ALA A 86 3.16 -3.38 -1.84
N ARG A 87 3.49 -2.45 -0.96
CA ARG A 87 2.59 -2.01 0.10
C ARG A 87 2.24 -0.56 -0.15
N GLN A 88 0.94 -0.26 -0.17
CA GLN A 88 0.48 1.11 -0.31
C GLN A 88 1.14 2.02 0.74
N HIS A 89 1.75 3.10 0.27
CA HIS A 89 2.49 4.02 1.12
C HIS A 89 1.59 5.13 1.69
N SER A 90 0.59 5.57 0.93
CA SER A 90 -0.44 6.49 1.41
C SER A 90 -1.27 5.82 2.53
N ARG A 91 -1.47 6.54 3.63
CA ARG A 91 -2.33 6.08 4.72
C ARG A 91 -3.76 6.50 4.46
N GLU A 92 -4.30 5.99 3.35
CA GLU A 92 -5.64 6.33 2.85
C GLU A 92 -6.35 5.06 2.37
N CYS A 93 -7.66 5.00 2.58
CA CYS A 93 -8.48 3.93 2.01
C CYS A 93 -8.47 4.03 0.48
N VAL A 94 -7.89 3.04 -0.22
CA VAL A 94 -7.80 3.05 -1.70
C VAL A 94 -9.17 3.14 -2.39
N ARG A 95 -10.23 2.66 -1.74
CA ARG A 95 -11.59 2.65 -2.29
C ARG A 95 -12.34 3.97 -2.12
N CYS A 96 -12.17 4.66 -0.98
CA CYS A 96 -13.01 5.82 -0.65
C CYS A 96 -12.26 7.07 -0.21
N GLY A 97 -10.93 7.04 -0.21
CA GLY A 97 -10.09 8.19 0.17
C GLY A 97 -10.18 8.58 1.65
N LEU A 98 -10.69 7.72 2.53
CA LEU A 98 -10.66 8.00 3.96
C LEU A 98 -9.20 7.97 4.45
N GLU A 99 -8.67 9.13 4.85
CA GLU A 99 -7.34 9.24 5.47
C GLU A 99 -7.32 8.66 6.89
N GLU A 100 -6.21 8.05 7.27
CA GLU A 100 -5.92 7.65 8.64
C GLU A 100 -5.75 8.86 9.56
N ARG A 101 -6.19 8.72 10.82
CA ARG A 101 -5.95 9.65 11.91
C ARG A 101 -5.64 8.84 13.17
N ARG A 102 -4.34 8.66 13.44
CA ARG A 102 -3.87 7.98 14.64
C ARG A 102 -3.71 8.98 15.78
N LEU A 103 -4.30 8.66 16.91
CA LEU A 103 -4.03 9.34 18.18
C LEU A 103 -2.80 8.67 18.79
N ALA A 104 -1.74 9.44 19.07
CA ALA A 104 -0.45 8.89 19.47
C ALA A 104 -0.45 8.16 20.83
N HIS A 105 -1.50 8.39 21.63
CA HIS A 105 -1.65 7.87 22.99
C HIS A 105 -2.87 6.96 23.13
N ASP A 106 -3.46 6.53 22.02
CA ASP A 106 -4.68 5.72 22.02
C ASP A 106 -4.44 4.38 21.31
N ASP A 107 -4.88 3.30 21.97
CA ASP A 107 -4.84 1.92 21.46
C ASP A 107 -6.14 1.54 20.72
N GLU A 108 -7.03 2.50 20.48
CA GLU A 108 -8.22 2.33 19.65
C GLU A 108 -7.91 1.69 18.29
N ARG A 109 -8.82 0.79 17.85
CA ARG A 109 -8.71 0.14 16.53
C ARG A 109 -8.52 1.20 15.44
N PRO A 110 -7.49 1.10 14.58
CA PRO A 110 -7.23 2.07 13.52
C PRO A 110 -8.42 2.29 12.57
N LEU A 111 -8.45 3.44 11.89
CA LEU A 111 -9.44 3.66 10.84
C LEU A 111 -9.15 2.75 9.63
N LEU A 112 -7.87 2.56 9.33
CA LEU A 112 -7.40 1.77 8.20
C LEU A 112 -6.83 0.43 8.62
N GLU A 113 -7.13 -0.58 7.81
CA GLU A 113 -6.69 -1.95 7.96
C GLU A 113 -5.98 -2.40 6.70
N GLU A 114 -4.99 -3.27 6.87
CA GLU A 114 -4.30 -3.89 5.75
C GLU A 114 -5.22 -4.89 5.06
N HIS A 115 -5.26 -4.78 3.74
CA HIS A 115 -5.99 -5.69 2.88
C HIS A 115 -5.02 -6.30 1.87
N HIS A 116 -4.84 -7.61 1.97
CA HIS A 116 -3.91 -8.34 1.12
C HIS A 116 -4.63 -8.78 -0.16
N LEU A 117 -4.15 -8.30 -1.30
CA LEU A 117 -4.64 -8.69 -2.62
C LEU A 117 -3.91 -9.92 -3.13
N GLU A 118 -2.61 -10.02 -2.82
CA GLU A 118 -1.79 -11.20 -3.11
C GLU A 118 -0.91 -11.52 -1.89
N TYR A 119 -0.83 -12.80 -1.55
CA TYR A 119 0.00 -13.31 -0.45
C TYR A 119 1.28 -13.92 -1.00
N ARG A 120 2.40 -13.64 -0.31
CA ARG A 120 3.71 -14.19 -0.66
C ARG A 120 3.74 -15.72 -0.73
N ASP A 121 2.99 -16.38 0.13
CA ASP A 121 2.97 -17.85 0.27
C ASP A 121 1.70 -18.47 -0.35
N ASP A 122 1.15 -17.89 -1.42
CA ASP A 122 0.04 -18.50 -2.16
C ASP A 122 0.57 -19.62 -3.07
N ASP A 123 0.50 -20.87 -2.59
CA ASP A 123 0.93 -22.08 -3.31
C ASP A 123 0.27 -22.28 -4.69
N ARG A 124 -0.76 -21.48 -5.03
CA ARG A 124 -1.42 -21.50 -6.34
C ARG A 124 -0.73 -20.63 -7.39
N LYS A 125 0.19 -19.74 -7.00
CA LYS A 125 0.90 -18.82 -7.90
C LYS A 125 2.37 -19.22 -8.03
N GLU A 126 2.93 -19.03 -9.23
CA GLU A 126 4.34 -19.34 -9.52
C GLU A 126 5.30 -18.31 -8.90
N THR A 127 4.80 -17.12 -8.59
CA THR A 127 5.54 -15.99 -8.00
C THR A 127 5.05 -15.66 -6.60
N ALA A 128 5.99 -15.39 -5.69
CA ALA A 128 5.74 -15.09 -4.28
C ALA A 128 5.53 -13.57 -4.05
N HIS A 129 4.61 -12.94 -4.77
CA HIS A 129 4.38 -11.50 -4.62
C HIS A 129 3.49 -11.19 -3.42
N GLU A 130 3.75 -10.05 -2.79
CA GLU A 130 2.92 -9.53 -1.72
C GLU A 130 2.44 -8.14 -2.11
N ILE A 131 1.12 -8.03 -2.32
CA ILE A 131 0.46 -6.78 -2.67
C ILE A 131 -0.53 -6.46 -1.56
N THR A 132 -0.29 -5.38 -0.85
CA THR A 132 -1.09 -4.96 0.30
C THR A 132 -1.52 -3.51 0.14
N VAL A 133 -2.83 -3.27 0.28
CA VAL A 133 -3.43 -1.94 0.26
C VAL A 133 -4.06 -1.62 1.61
N TYR A 134 -4.43 -0.36 1.82
CA TYR A 134 -5.23 0.04 2.97
C TYR A 134 -6.69 0.22 2.62
N LEU A 135 -7.56 -0.35 3.45
CA LEU A 135 -9.00 -0.10 3.40
C LEU A 135 -9.46 0.42 4.76
N CYS A 136 -10.43 1.34 4.77
CA CYS A 136 -11.08 1.67 6.04
C CYS A 136 -11.91 0.46 6.52
N ARG A 137 -12.05 0.29 7.84
CA ARG A 137 -12.75 -0.85 8.45
C ARG A 137 -14.14 -1.13 7.84
N TRP A 138 -14.86 -0.10 7.39
CA TRP A 138 -16.15 -0.23 6.72
C TRP A 138 -16.05 -0.74 5.27
N CYS A 139 -15.10 -0.24 4.48
CA CYS A 139 -14.89 -0.73 3.12
C CYS A 139 -14.30 -2.14 3.14
N HIS A 140 -13.41 -2.42 4.09
CA HIS A 140 -12.81 -3.72 4.27
C HIS A 140 -13.85 -4.82 4.49
N ALA A 141 -14.82 -4.57 5.38
CA ALA A 141 -15.95 -5.47 5.60
C ALA A 141 -16.77 -5.70 4.32
N LYS A 142 -17.14 -4.63 3.60
CA LYS A 142 -17.93 -4.71 2.35
C LYS A 142 -17.26 -5.55 1.26
N ILE A 143 -15.94 -5.48 1.14
CA ILE A 143 -15.17 -6.25 0.16
C ILE A 143 -15.12 -7.73 0.53
N HIS A 144 -14.88 -8.06 1.80
CA HIS A 144 -14.87 -9.46 2.24
C HIS A 144 -16.25 -10.11 2.20
N ASP A 145 -17.33 -9.35 2.45
CA ASP A 145 -18.71 -9.80 2.26
C ASP A 145 -19.11 -9.91 0.77
N SER A 146 -18.16 -9.67 -0.15
CA SER A 146 -18.35 -9.74 -1.61
C SER A 146 -19.46 -8.81 -2.14
N TRP A 147 -19.74 -7.72 -1.42
CA TRP A 147 -20.69 -6.70 -1.86
C TRP A 147 -20.02 -5.71 -2.81
N ALA A 148 -18.77 -5.35 -2.54
CA ALA A 148 -18.08 -4.24 -3.19
C ALA A 148 -16.72 -4.64 -3.75
N ARG A 149 -16.20 -3.78 -4.62
CA ARG A 149 -14.84 -3.86 -5.16
C ARG A 149 -13.97 -2.72 -4.69
N VAL A 150 -12.67 -2.90 -4.80
CA VAL A 150 -11.65 -1.91 -4.44
C VAL A 150 -11.66 -0.74 -5.43
N ASP A 151 -11.87 -1.01 -6.71
CA ASP A 151 -11.91 -0.08 -7.84
C ASP A 151 -13.27 0.64 -8.01
N ASP A 152 -14.23 0.38 -7.13
CA ASP A 152 -15.52 1.08 -7.14
C ASP A 152 -15.35 2.55 -6.74
N ASP A 153 -15.98 3.47 -7.50
CA ASP A 153 -16.18 4.84 -7.04
C ASP A 153 -17.08 4.85 -5.79
N ALA A 154 -16.51 5.27 -4.66
CA ALA A 154 -17.20 5.23 -3.38
C ALA A 154 -16.84 6.43 -2.51
N ASN A 155 -17.88 7.00 -1.90
CA ASN A 155 -17.69 7.95 -0.82
C ASN A 155 -17.49 7.21 0.52
N PRO A 156 -16.74 7.80 1.48
CA PRO A 156 -16.65 7.27 2.82
C PRO A 156 -18.02 7.07 3.47
N ASP A 157 -18.13 6.01 4.27
CA ASP A 157 -19.33 5.76 5.05
C ASP A 157 -19.59 6.93 6.03
N PRO A 158 -20.83 7.39 6.23
CA PRO A 158 -21.11 8.47 7.19
C PRO A 158 -20.58 8.17 8.59
N GLU A 159 -20.61 6.90 9.02
CA GLU A 159 -20.03 6.50 10.31
C GLU A 159 -18.50 6.61 10.31
N ALA A 160 -17.86 6.35 9.16
CA ALA A 160 -16.42 6.51 8.98
C ALA A 160 -15.99 7.98 9.07
N LEU A 161 -16.78 8.88 8.49
CA LEU A 161 -16.55 10.32 8.59
C LEU A 161 -16.75 10.81 10.02
N ALA A 162 -17.80 10.34 10.70
CA ALA A 162 -18.08 10.69 12.09
C ALA A 162 -16.93 10.27 13.02
N GLU A 163 -16.41 9.05 12.86
CA GLU A 163 -15.26 8.57 13.63
C GLU A 163 -14.00 9.41 13.36
N ARG A 164 -13.70 9.69 12.09
CA ARG A 164 -12.54 10.51 11.73
C ARG A 164 -12.62 11.91 12.33
N GLU A 165 -13.80 12.54 12.29
CA GLU A 165 -13.99 13.86 12.90
C GLU A 165 -13.96 13.80 14.43
N ALA A 166 -14.48 12.73 15.05
CA ALA A 166 -14.37 12.53 16.50
C ALA A 166 -12.91 12.45 16.94
N ARG A 167 -12.06 11.71 16.20
CA ARG A 167 -10.61 11.65 16.45
C ARG A 167 -9.94 13.01 16.30
N ARG A 168 -10.30 13.76 15.26
CA ARG A 168 -9.80 15.13 15.05
C ARG A 168 -10.17 16.06 16.21
N SER A 169 -11.37 15.93 16.76
CA SER A 169 -11.79 16.69 17.94
C SER A 169 -10.95 16.33 19.16
N ARG A 170 -10.71 15.04 19.41
CA ARG A 170 -9.82 14.58 20.50
C ARG A 170 -8.39 15.10 20.34
N GLU A 171 -7.82 14.99 19.15
CA GLU A 171 -6.48 15.53 18.83
C GLU A 171 -6.40 17.05 19.12
N ARG A 172 -7.47 17.80 18.80
CA ARG A 172 -7.55 19.24 19.08
C ARG A 172 -7.71 19.57 20.56
N GLU A 173 -8.45 18.76 21.30
CA GLU A 173 -8.60 18.90 22.75
C GLU A 173 -7.26 18.64 23.45
N GLU A 174 -6.52 17.61 23.05
CA GLU A 174 -5.17 17.31 23.56
C GLU A 174 -4.15 18.39 23.21
N ALA A 175 -4.24 18.96 22.00
CA ALA A 175 -3.42 20.10 21.59
C ALA A 175 -3.89 21.44 22.19
N GLY A 176 -5.00 21.44 22.94
CA GLY A 176 -5.58 22.61 23.59
C GLY A 176 -4.64 23.17 24.65
N PHE A 177 -4.20 24.42 24.46
CA PHE A 177 -3.46 25.15 25.47
C PHE A 177 -4.43 26.00 26.30
N GLU A 178 -4.54 25.68 27.59
CA GLU A 178 -5.24 26.54 28.54
C GLU A 178 -4.25 27.56 29.11
N SER A 179 -4.53 28.84 28.86
CA SER A 179 -3.67 29.92 29.33
C SER A 179 -3.73 30.06 30.84
N ALA A 180 -2.66 30.60 31.44
CA ALA A 180 -2.62 30.81 32.89
C ALA A 180 -3.74 31.74 33.38
N ALA A 181 -4.22 32.67 32.54
CA ALA A 181 -5.31 33.59 32.88
C ALA A 181 -6.65 32.86 33.03
N GLU A 182 -6.94 31.90 32.14
CA GLU A 182 -8.17 31.11 32.17
C GLU A 182 -8.26 30.20 33.41
N ARG A 183 -7.11 29.81 33.98
CA ARG A 183 -7.04 28.97 35.19
C ARG A 183 -7.29 29.70 36.51
N TYR A 184 -7.27 31.05 36.52
CA TYR A 184 -7.47 31.84 37.74
C TYR A 184 -8.93 32.32 37.94
N ASP A 185 -9.78 32.14 36.93
CA ASP A 185 -11.20 32.55 36.96
C ASP A 185 -12.18 31.40 37.34
N ASP A 186 -11.66 30.21 37.70
CA ASP A 186 -12.38 29.01 38.20
C ASP A 186 -12.14 28.80 39.72
#